data_AF-A0A345Y8P5-F1
#
_entry.id   AF-A0A345Y8P5-F1
#
_cell.length_a   1.000
_cell.length_b   1.000
_cell.length_c   1.000
_cell.angle_alpha   90.00
_cell.angle_beta   90.00
_cell.angle_gamma   90.00
#
_symmetry.space_group_name_H-M   'P 1'
#
loop_
_entity.id
_entity.type
_entity.pdbx_description
1 polymer ?
#
loop_
_entity_poly.entity_id
_entity_poly.type
_entity_poly.pdbx_seq_one_letter_code
_entity_poly.pdbx_strand_id
1 'polypeptide(L)'
;MKQSVEYLEEALTKLGKKSDRQAAIKLKLSPQAMSGYKNGERVMDDFACVMVAEVLGVNPLEVIAAANIDREKSEERREFWADFRKRLGGTLGLAGLMTVMSILVGSPTPAFASSPKKINELGGSPIFAKTFIMSNKIKTKPNKHHECI
;
A
#
# COMPACT_ATOMS: atom_id res chain seq x y z
N MET A 1 -17.11 14.27 -4.31
CA MET A 1 -16.08 13.22 -4.19
C MET A 1 -15.90 12.95 -2.73
N LYS A 2 -15.75 11.68 -2.37
CA LYS A 2 -15.58 11.24 -0.98
C LYS A 2 -14.29 11.81 -0.36
N GLN A 3 -14.40 12.38 0.84
CA GLN A 3 -13.25 12.90 1.60
C GLN A 3 -12.44 11.78 2.25
N SER A 4 -11.21 12.07 2.66
CA SER A 4 -10.35 11.07 3.31
C SER A 4 -10.96 10.52 4.60
N VAL A 5 -11.60 11.38 5.41
CA VAL A 5 -12.25 10.97 6.68
C VAL A 5 -13.40 9.98 6.44
N GLU A 6 -14.17 10.15 5.36
CA GLU A 6 -15.25 9.22 5.01
C GLU A 6 -14.70 7.81 4.69
N TYR A 7 -13.48 7.70 4.14
CA TYR A 7 -12.83 6.39 3.99
C TYR A 7 -12.45 5.76 5.33
N LEU A 8 -11.98 6.58 6.27
CA LEU A 8 -11.70 6.10 7.62
C LEU A 8 -12.98 5.58 8.29
N GLU A 9 -14.09 6.31 8.22
CA GLU A 9 -15.38 5.92 8.80
C GLU A 9 -15.92 4.61 8.21
N GLU A 10 -15.83 4.44 6.89
CA GLU A 10 -16.22 3.18 6.26
C GLU A 10 -15.31 2.02 6.70
N ALA A 11 -14.01 2.25 6.83
CA ALA A 11 -13.09 1.22 7.32
C ALA A 11 -13.41 0.84 8.76
N LEU A 12 -13.74 1.81 9.62
CA LEU A 12 -14.18 1.58 10.99
C LEU A 12 -15.48 0.77 11.04
N THR A 13 -16.45 1.12 10.20
CA THR A 13 -17.73 0.40 10.04
C THR A 13 -17.48 -1.05 9.61
N LYS A 14 -16.63 -1.28 8.61
CA LYS A 14 -16.28 -2.62 8.11
C LYS A 14 -15.56 -3.47 9.15
N LEU A 15 -14.79 -2.86 10.05
CA LEU A 15 -14.10 -3.57 11.13
C LEU A 15 -15.04 -3.99 12.27
N GLY A 16 -16.22 -3.38 12.39
CA GLY A 16 -17.26 -3.74 13.36
C GLY A 16 -16.77 -3.73 14.82
N LYS A 17 -15.88 -2.80 15.18
CA LYS A 17 -15.23 -2.78 16.51
C LYS A 17 -15.98 -1.93 17.51
N LYS A 18 -15.96 -2.39 18.76
CA LYS A 18 -16.61 -1.74 19.91
C LYS A 18 -15.84 -0.54 20.45
N SER A 19 -14.57 -0.36 20.07
CA SER A 19 -13.71 0.71 20.59
C SER A 19 -12.73 1.20 19.54
N ASP A 20 -12.58 2.52 19.45
CA ASP A 20 -11.63 3.21 18.58
C ASP A 20 -10.19 2.74 18.81
N ARG A 21 -9.83 2.41 20.06
CA ARG A 21 -8.49 1.88 20.37
C ARG A 21 -8.23 0.53 19.70
N GLN A 22 -9.24 -0.35 19.66
CA GLN A 22 -9.11 -1.64 18.98
C GLN A 22 -9.04 -1.47 17.46
N ALA A 23 -9.78 -0.51 16.92
CA ALA A 23 -9.74 -0.20 15.50
C ALA A 23 -8.38 0.39 15.10
N ALA A 24 -7.83 1.30 15.91
CA ALA A 24 -6.49 1.88 15.69
C ALA A 24 -5.40 0.79 15.64
N ILE A 25 -5.41 -0.16 16.58
CA ILE A 25 -4.47 -1.29 16.58
C ILE A 25 -4.59 -2.11 15.28
N LYS A 26 -5.82 -2.40 14.83
CA LYS A 26 -6.03 -3.16 13.59
C LYS A 26 -5.56 -2.42 12.34
N LEU A 27 -5.76 -1.11 12.30
CA LEU A 27 -5.27 -0.24 11.23
C LEU A 27 -3.77 0.07 11.37
N LYS A 28 -3.08 -0.48 12.39
CA LYS A 28 -1.67 -0.20 12.71
C LYS A 28 -1.40 1.30 12.94
N LEU A 29 -2.39 2.02 13.45
CA LEU A 29 -2.33 3.45 13.77
C LEU A 29 -2.20 3.67 15.28
N SER A 30 -1.60 4.81 15.66
CA SER A 30 -1.65 5.23 17.06
C SER A 30 -3.05 5.71 17.43
N PRO A 31 -3.51 5.50 18.68
CA PRO A 31 -4.79 6.04 19.14
C PRO A 31 -4.90 7.57 19.00
N GLN A 32 -3.78 8.28 19.16
CA GLN A 32 -3.71 9.73 19.01
C GLN A 32 -3.89 10.16 17.55
N ALA A 33 -3.29 9.45 16.59
CA ALA A 33 -3.51 9.71 15.17
C ALA A 33 -4.99 9.50 14.82
N MET A 34 -5.57 8.36 15.24
CA MET A 34 -6.98 8.04 15.05
C MET A 34 -7.91 9.14 15.59
N SER A 35 -7.71 9.57 16.84
CA SER A 35 -8.54 10.63 17.43
C SER A 35 -8.40 11.94 16.64
N GLY A 36 -7.18 12.32 16.27
CA GLY A 36 -6.95 13.55 15.51
C GLY A 36 -7.60 13.52 14.12
N TYR A 37 -7.65 12.36 13.46
CA TYR A 37 -8.35 12.21 12.18
C TYR A 37 -9.87 12.32 12.34
N LYS A 38 -10.44 11.65 13.34
CA LYS A 38 -11.90 11.69 13.62
C LYS A 38 -12.38 13.08 14.01
N ASN A 39 -11.57 13.83 14.75
CA ASN A 39 -11.91 15.18 15.19
C ASN A 39 -11.67 16.24 14.09
N GLY A 40 -11.10 15.86 12.95
CA GLY A 40 -10.71 16.80 11.89
C GLY A 40 -9.52 17.70 12.25
N GLU A 41 -8.81 17.42 13.35
CA GLU A 41 -7.61 18.17 13.76
C GLU A 41 -6.44 17.95 12.78
N ARG A 42 -6.45 16.83 12.06
CA ARG A 42 -5.42 16.44 11.10
C ARG A 42 -6.02 15.61 9.98
N VAL A 43 -5.42 15.72 8.80
CA VAL A 43 -5.71 14.87 7.65
C VAL A 43 -4.85 13.61 7.72
N MET A 44 -5.38 12.47 7.26
CA MET A 44 -4.64 11.20 7.22
C MET A 44 -3.30 11.33 6.49
N ASP A 45 -2.27 10.67 7.01
CA ASP A 45 -1.01 10.50 6.31
C ASP A 45 -1.10 9.35 5.28
N ASP A 46 -0.10 9.25 4.41
CA ASP A 46 -0.12 8.27 3.32
C ASP A 46 -0.15 6.83 3.85
N PHE A 47 0.54 6.57 4.96
CA PHE A 47 0.54 5.25 5.60
C PHE A 47 -0.85 4.87 6.10
N ALA A 48 -1.54 5.78 6.81
CA ALA A 48 -2.91 5.58 7.25
C ALA A 48 -3.86 5.38 6.07
N CYS A 49 -3.68 6.12 4.98
CA CYS A 49 -4.47 5.93 3.75
C CYS A 49 -4.31 4.51 3.18
N VAL A 50 -3.08 3.98 3.13
CA VAL A 50 -2.82 2.61 2.67
C VAL A 50 -3.49 1.59 3.58
N MET A 51 -3.38 1.75 4.90
CA MET A 51 -3.98 0.82 5.87
C MET A 51 -5.53 0.83 5.80
N VAL A 52 -6.13 2.00 5.62
CA VAL A 52 -7.58 2.16 5.41
C VAL A 52 -8.00 1.50 4.10
N ALA A 53 -7.24 1.72 3.02
CA ALA A 53 -7.52 1.12 1.72
C ALA A 53 -7.42 -0.41 1.75
N GLU A 54 -6.44 -0.98 2.46
CA GLU A 54 -6.29 -2.43 2.65
C GLU A 54 -7.53 -3.04 3.33
N VAL A 55 -8.05 -2.39 4.37
CA VAL A 55 -9.29 -2.84 5.05
C VAL A 55 -10.49 -2.76 4.11
N LEU A 56 -10.61 -1.69 3.34
CA LEU A 56 -11.74 -1.47 2.43
C LEU A 56 -11.66 -2.33 1.17
N GLY A 57 -10.48 -2.73 0.73
CA GLY A 57 -10.26 -3.41 -0.55
C GLY A 57 -10.36 -2.45 -1.75
N VAL A 58 -10.01 -1.17 -1.54
CA VAL A 58 -10.00 -0.13 -2.58
C VAL A 58 -8.57 0.21 -2.99
N ASN A 59 -8.40 0.95 -4.09
CA ASN A 59 -7.08 1.39 -4.51
C ASN A 59 -6.48 2.36 -3.47
N PRO A 60 -5.29 2.08 -2.89
CA PRO A 60 -4.65 2.97 -1.94
C PRO A 60 -4.42 4.39 -2.46
N LEU A 61 -4.12 4.53 -3.76
CA LEU A 61 -3.89 5.83 -4.38
C LEU A 61 -5.16 6.70 -4.41
N GLU A 62 -6.35 6.08 -4.41
CA GLU A 62 -7.61 6.83 -4.34
C GLU A 62 -7.76 7.54 -2.98
N VAL A 63 -7.44 6.83 -1.90
CA VAL A 63 -7.50 7.36 -0.52
C VAL A 63 -6.38 8.38 -0.28
N ILE A 64 -5.17 8.12 -0.80
CA ILE A 64 -4.06 9.08 -0.74
C ILE A 64 -4.40 10.36 -1.50
N ALA A 65 -4.99 10.25 -2.69
CA ALA A 65 -5.45 11.43 -3.42
C ALA A 65 -6.52 12.18 -2.60
N ALA A 66 -7.38 11.49 -1.83
CA ALA A 66 -8.37 12.11 -0.94
C ALA A 66 -7.70 12.95 0.13
N ALA A 67 -6.74 12.37 0.83
CA ALA A 67 -5.99 13.08 1.85
C ALA A 67 -5.21 14.28 1.28
N ASN A 68 -4.67 14.17 0.06
CA ASN A 68 -3.96 15.28 -0.56
C ASN A 68 -4.89 16.42 -0.97
N ILE A 69 -6.08 16.13 -1.52
CA ILE A 69 -7.10 17.17 -1.79
C ILE A 69 -7.48 17.89 -0.50
N ASP A 70 -7.72 17.15 0.59
CA ASP A 70 -8.17 17.72 1.86
C ASP A 70 -7.09 18.58 2.54
N ARG A 71 -5.80 18.26 2.31
CA ARG A 71 -4.65 18.96 2.91
C ARG A 71 -4.21 20.19 2.10
N GLU A 72 -4.47 20.18 0.80
CA GLU A 72 -3.92 21.17 -0.12
C GLU A 72 -4.66 22.50 -0.03
N LYS A 73 -3.88 23.60 -0.02
CA LYS A 73 -4.42 24.97 0.05
C LYS A 73 -4.44 25.64 -1.32
N SER A 74 -3.55 25.22 -2.23
CA SER A 74 -3.49 25.73 -3.59
C SER A 74 -4.56 25.07 -4.45
N GLU A 75 -5.38 25.88 -5.11
CA GLU A 75 -6.43 25.42 -6.00
C GLU A 75 -5.88 24.58 -7.15
N GLU A 76 -4.79 25.03 -7.80
CA GLU A 76 -4.13 24.31 -8.90
C GLU A 76 -3.70 22.90 -8.50
N ARG A 77 -3.08 22.76 -7.32
CA ARG A 77 -2.64 21.46 -6.82
C ARG A 77 -3.83 20.58 -6.41
N ARG A 78 -4.89 21.19 -5.89
CA ARG A 78 -6.14 20.50 -5.55
C ARG A 78 -6.82 19.92 -6.79
N GLU A 79 -6.87 20.68 -7.88
CA GLU A 79 -7.38 20.24 -9.18
C GLU A 79 -6.54 19.11 -9.76
N PHE A 80 -5.21 19.19 -9.68
CA PHE A 80 -4.33 18.09 -10.09
C PHE A 80 -4.70 16.77 -9.40
N TRP A 81 -4.86 16.78 -8.07
CA TRP A 81 -5.23 15.57 -7.31
C TRP A 81 -6.67 15.10 -7.60
N ALA A 82 -7.59 16.03 -7.86
CA ALA A 82 -8.95 15.71 -8.28
C ALA A 82 -8.96 14.97 -9.62
N ASP A 83 -8.22 15.47 -10.60
CA ASP A 83 -8.11 14.86 -11.92
C ASP A 83 -7.33 13.56 -11.89
N PHE A 84 -6.27 13.47 -11.08
CA PHE A 84 -5.57 12.23 -10.83
C PHE A 84 -6.51 11.15 -10.27
N ARG A 85 -7.35 11.50 -9.28
CA ARG A 85 -8.33 10.54 -8.72
C ARG A 85 -9.34 10.09 -9.77
N LYS A 86 -9.86 10.97 -10.62
CA LYS A 86 -10.79 10.60 -11.69
C LYS A 86 -10.20 9.54 -12.63
N ARG A 87 -8.89 9.64 -12.93
CA ARG A 87 -8.18 8.66 -13.78
C ARG A 87 -8.05 7.29 -13.11
N LEU A 88 -7.91 7.24 -11.78
CA LEU A 88 -7.81 5.99 -11.02
C LEU A 88 -9.13 5.20 -10.99
N GLY A 89 -10.28 5.89 -10.96
CA GLY A 89 -11.60 5.25 -10.94
C GLY A 89 -12.08 4.69 -12.27
N GLY A 90 -11.34 4.92 -13.37
CA GLY A 90 -11.80 4.64 -14.74
C GLY A 90 -11.66 3.18 -15.22
N THR A 91 -11.00 2.26 -14.51
CA THR A 91 -10.62 0.96 -15.09
C THR A 91 -10.77 -0.29 -14.20
N LEU A 92 -11.40 -0.23 -13.02
CA LEU A 92 -11.33 -1.34 -12.05
C LEU A 92 -12.65 -1.78 -11.42
N GLY A 93 -13.76 -1.62 -12.13
CA GLY A 93 -15.03 -2.29 -11.79
C GLY A 93 -15.46 -3.24 -12.90
N LEU A 94 -14.96 -4.49 -12.93
CA LEU A 94 -15.54 -5.70 -13.57
C LEU A 94 -14.47 -6.77 -13.91
N ALA A 95 -13.67 -7.25 -12.93
CA ALA A 95 -12.76 -8.38 -13.19
C ALA A 95 -12.79 -9.49 -12.13
N GLY A 96 -13.85 -9.57 -11.33
CA GLY A 96 -13.96 -10.68 -10.38
C GLY A 96 -15.37 -10.86 -9.84
N LEU A 97 -16.23 -11.59 -10.57
CA LEU A 97 -17.17 -12.54 -9.94
C LEU A 97 -17.94 -13.53 -10.85
N MET A 98 -17.66 -13.74 -12.16
CA MET A 98 -18.58 -14.61 -12.97
C MET A 98 -17.98 -15.73 -13.85
N THR A 99 -16.69 -16.04 -13.82
CA THR A 99 -16.15 -17.20 -14.58
C THR A 99 -15.82 -18.39 -13.69
N VAL A 100 -16.79 -18.86 -12.90
CA VAL A 100 -16.70 -20.18 -12.23
C VAL A 100 -17.50 -21.26 -12.97
N MET A 101 -18.31 -20.94 -13.99
CA MET A 101 -19.09 -21.96 -14.69
C MET A 101 -18.77 -22.00 -16.19
N SER A 102 -18.39 -23.20 -16.65
CA SER A 102 -18.38 -23.66 -18.05
C SER A 102 -17.11 -23.49 -18.88
N ILE A 103 -16.00 -24.14 -18.50
CA ILE A 103 -15.18 -24.88 -19.51
C ILE A 103 -14.73 -26.21 -18.90
N LEU A 104 -15.63 -27.19 -18.99
CA LEU A 104 -15.33 -28.61 -18.87
C LEU A 104 -15.20 -29.17 -20.30
N VAL A 105 -14.29 -28.60 -21.10
CA VAL A 105 -13.96 -29.06 -22.46
C VAL A 105 -12.46 -29.00 -22.64
N GLY A 106 -11.89 -30.14 -23.06
CA GLY A 106 -10.48 -30.47 -23.04
C GLY A 106 -9.56 -29.53 -23.82
N SER A 107 -8.31 -29.53 -23.38
CA SER A 107 -7.16 -28.91 -24.02
C SER A 107 -6.93 -29.44 -25.44
N PRO A 108 -6.37 -28.58 -26.31
CA PRO A 108 -5.18 -28.96 -27.03
C PRO A 108 -4.04 -28.06 -26.57
N THR A 109 -3.00 -28.69 -26.06
CA THR A 109 -1.69 -28.11 -25.77
C THR A 109 -1.18 -27.30 -26.97
N PRO A 110 -0.87 -26.00 -26.85
CA PRO A 110 0.06 -25.38 -27.77
C PRO A 110 1.45 -25.92 -27.44
N ALA A 111 1.94 -26.83 -28.28
CA ALA A 111 3.33 -27.25 -28.27
C ALA A 111 4.22 -26.01 -28.42
N PHE A 112 4.91 -25.61 -27.35
CA PHE A 112 6.05 -24.73 -27.45
C PHE A 112 7.16 -25.50 -28.17
N ALA A 113 7.17 -25.40 -29.51
CA ALA A 113 8.32 -25.76 -30.30
C ALA A 113 9.47 -24.81 -29.92
N SER A 114 10.38 -25.34 -29.11
CA SER A 114 11.67 -24.72 -28.83
C SER A 114 12.48 -24.64 -30.11
N SER A 115 12.71 -23.42 -30.61
CA SER A 115 13.80 -23.16 -31.55
C SER A 115 15.04 -22.73 -30.74
N PRO A 116 16.12 -23.53 -30.69
CA PRO A 116 17.34 -23.13 -30.00
C PRO A 116 18.10 -22.11 -30.86
N LYS A 117 18.10 -20.84 -30.44
CA LYS A 117 19.01 -19.84 -31.00
C LYS A 117 20.37 -20.00 -30.31
N LYS A 118 21.33 -20.59 -31.02
CA LYS A 118 22.75 -20.56 -30.63
C LYS A 118 23.18 -19.10 -30.45
N ILE A 119 23.58 -18.74 -29.24
CA ILE A 119 24.46 -17.61 -28.98
C ILE A 119 25.68 -18.14 -28.25
N ASN A 120 26.65 -18.65 -29.02
CA ASN A 120 28.00 -18.79 -28.54
C ASN A 120 28.65 -17.41 -28.57
N GLU A 121 29.05 -16.99 -27.38
CA GLU A 121 30.32 -16.34 -27.06
C GLU A 121 30.71 -15.08 -27.83
N LEU A 122 30.70 -13.94 -27.13
CA LEU A 122 31.86 -13.03 -27.08
C LEU A 122 31.62 -11.95 -26.02
N GLY A 123 32.31 -12.09 -24.89
CA GLY A 123 32.89 -10.95 -24.16
C GLY A 123 32.10 -10.39 -22.97
N GLY A 124 32.60 -10.70 -21.76
CA GLY A 124 32.88 -9.63 -20.78
C GLY A 124 31.93 -9.45 -19.60
N SER A 125 32.30 -10.09 -18.49
CA SER A 125 32.19 -9.61 -17.10
C SER A 125 30.85 -9.76 -16.34
N PRO A 126 30.81 -10.59 -15.27
CA PRO A 126 29.68 -10.72 -14.36
C PRO A 126 29.80 -9.74 -13.19
N ILE A 127 28.87 -8.80 -13.07
CA ILE A 127 28.74 -7.97 -11.86
C ILE A 127 27.28 -7.97 -11.41
N PHE A 128 27.11 -8.27 -10.12
CA PHE A 128 25.89 -8.19 -9.31
C PHE A 128 24.95 -9.41 -9.25
N ALA A 129 25.51 -10.54 -8.83
CA ALA A 129 24.79 -11.49 -7.96
C ALA A 129 25.63 -11.72 -6.69
N LYS A 130 25.30 -10.99 -5.61
CA LYS A 130 25.74 -11.36 -4.26
C LYS A 130 24.53 -11.29 -3.33
N THR A 131 23.92 -12.46 -3.19
CA THR A 131 23.31 -12.95 -1.96
C THR A 131 24.09 -12.46 -0.74
N PHE A 132 23.46 -11.63 0.10
CA PHE A 132 23.96 -11.32 1.43
C PHE A 132 23.01 -11.93 2.46
N ILE A 133 23.15 -13.23 2.67
CA ILE A 133 22.81 -13.88 3.93
C ILE A 133 24.09 -13.81 4.77
N MET A 134 24.10 -13.01 5.84
CA MET A 134 24.94 -13.33 6.98
C MET A 134 24.44 -12.63 8.25
N SER A 135 23.87 -13.46 9.12
CA SER A 135 23.76 -13.26 10.55
C SER A 135 25.14 -12.97 11.14
N ASN A 136 25.29 -11.91 11.95
CA ASN A 136 26.28 -11.95 13.00
C ASN A 136 25.87 -11.16 14.24
N LYS A 137 25.81 -11.88 15.36
CA LYS A 137 25.60 -11.38 16.71
C LYS A 137 26.79 -10.53 17.12
N ILE A 138 26.56 -9.32 17.63
CA ILE A 138 27.54 -8.65 18.49
C ILE A 138 26.89 -8.34 19.84
N LYS A 139 27.56 -8.85 20.87
CA LYS A 139 27.17 -8.89 22.26
C LYS A 139 27.22 -7.52 22.92
N THR A 140 26.35 -7.37 23.90
CA THR A 140 26.33 -6.43 25.03
C THR A 140 27.69 -6.21 25.71
N LYS A 141 28.02 -4.97 26.12
CA LYS A 141 27.99 -4.47 27.52
C LYS A 141 28.62 -3.06 27.66
N PRO A 142 28.30 -2.33 28.75
CA PRO A 142 28.35 -0.87 28.86
C PRO A 142 29.61 -0.35 29.56
N ASN A 143 29.95 0.94 29.42
CA ASN A 143 30.52 1.66 30.57
C ASN A 143 30.60 3.19 30.48
N LYS A 144 30.33 3.78 31.66
CA LYS A 144 30.94 4.95 32.31
C LYS A 144 30.71 6.36 31.75
N HIS A 145 29.78 7.02 32.44
CA HIS A 145 29.95 8.33 33.08
C HIS A 145 31.38 8.89 33.03
N HIS A 146 31.52 10.05 32.41
CA HIS A 146 32.56 11.01 32.75
C HIS A 146 31.88 12.19 33.45
N GLU A 147 31.87 12.12 34.78
CA GLU A 147 32.09 13.31 35.60
C GLU A 147 33.54 13.76 35.36
N CYS A 148 33.74 15.05 35.10
CA CYS A 148 34.97 15.73 35.44
C CYS A 148 34.74 17.24 35.45
N ILE A 149 35.02 17.81 36.63
CA ILE A 149 35.27 19.22 36.99
C ILE A 149 34.02 20.04 37.32
#